data_AF-A0AAU8UPW4-F1
#
_entry.id   AF-A0AAU8UPW4-F1
#
_cell.length_a   1.000
_cell.length_b   1.000
_cell.length_c   1.000
_cell.angle_alpha   90.00
_cell.angle_beta   90.00
_cell.angle_gamma   90.00
#
_symmetry.space_group_name_H-M   'P 1'
#
loop_
_entity.id
_entity.type
_entity.pdbx_description
1 polymer ?
#
loop_
_entity_poly.entity_id
_entity_poly.type
_entity_poly.pdbx_seq_one_letter_code
_entity_poly.pdbx_strand_id
1 'polypeptide(L)'
;MDPGRQFVFHNPEAFLAMSVQAALRDTSAADKPDYARLPPPVRYRAAGALDAWDRVRLEAQKIWQFDFQAMLAAYPIDRLFDEFPRFVTTCVRSLAAGLDPQDLENARRSLTWQIYHASNGAMYEPTAALHRLLDGAYIADDVPIGLVEFPAPALCIIPNSAWQGYKDDGICAIALFRRRLESGTTTVDQLTMVTWQEFSSGDFRTQLVTYPLDKPDRTVKQILEDLNNQCAPERREKALFYWQQVFDYVVKLMLYLKLPDAHVEADLAYSRAPREFKGLGQRKRRERLAEIEYLYDRHIVGPAVLDWEPIGADGSEAGATHHEKSPHWRRPHFKMQPHGPQSSLRKVIFVGPTIVRSDKLGL
;
A
#
# COMPACT_ATOMS: atom_id res chain seq x y z
N MET A 1 27.26 28.98 51.90
CA MET A 1 26.82 27.62 51.50
C MET A 1 25.38 27.75 51.05
N ASP A 2 25.12 27.55 49.77
CA ASP A 2 23.82 27.78 49.14
C ASP A 2 23.16 26.42 48.84
N PRO A 3 22.14 25.99 49.59
CA PRO A 3 21.53 24.67 49.44
C PRO A 3 20.30 24.81 48.51
N GLY A 4 20.50 24.72 47.20
CA GLY A 4 19.35 24.96 46.30
C GLY A 4 19.50 24.59 44.84
N ARG A 5 20.60 23.95 44.40
CA ARG A 5 20.62 23.34 43.06
C ARG A 5 20.01 21.95 43.15
N GLN A 6 18.68 21.88 43.03
CA GLN A 6 18.03 20.67 42.54
C GLN A 6 18.60 20.38 41.15
N PHE A 7 19.57 19.49 41.09
CA PHE A 7 19.91 18.81 39.85
C PHE A 7 18.70 17.96 39.50
N VAL A 8 17.79 18.48 38.68
CA VAL A 8 16.86 17.63 37.94
C VAL A 8 17.74 16.79 37.04
N PHE A 9 18.06 15.56 37.47
CA PHE A 9 18.63 14.56 36.61
C PHE A 9 17.61 14.28 35.51
N HIS A 10 17.66 15.04 34.42
CA HIS A 10 17.06 14.62 33.17
C HIS A 10 17.83 13.39 32.74
N ASN A 11 17.29 12.21 33.00
CA ASN A 11 17.76 10.99 32.37
C ASN A 11 17.18 10.97 30.95
N PRO A 12 17.96 11.34 29.91
CA PRO A 12 17.44 11.43 28.55
C PRO A 12 16.93 10.08 28.05
N GLU A 13 17.52 8.97 28.51
CA GLU A 13 17.08 7.61 28.17
C GLU A 13 15.73 7.27 28.80
N ALA A 14 15.40 7.82 29.98
CA ALA A 14 14.08 7.65 30.57
C ALA A 14 13.01 8.42 29.78
N PHE A 15 13.34 9.62 29.27
CA PHE A 15 12.44 10.40 28.43
C PHE A 15 12.20 9.75 27.06
N LEU A 16 13.25 9.21 26.45
CA LEU A 16 13.15 8.45 25.21
C LEU A 16 12.24 7.23 25.40
N ALA A 17 12.41 6.49 26.49
CA ALA A 17 11.61 5.31 26.76
C ALA A 17 10.13 5.63 27.02
N MET A 18 9.83 6.71 27.76
CA MET A 18 8.46 7.21 27.92
C MET A 18 7.85 7.65 26.59
N SER A 19 8.65 8.25 25.70
CA SER A 19 8.20 8.65 24.35
C SER A 19 7.84 7.44 23.50
N VAL A 20 8.60 6.34 23.60
CA VAL A 20 8.26 5.06 22.93
C VAL A 20 6.95 4.50 23.46
N GLN A 21 6.74 4.48 24.79
CA GLN A 21 5.47 4.01 25.37
C GLN A 21 4.28 4.85 24.89
N ALA A 22 4.44 6.18 24.80
CA ALA A 22 3.41 7.04 24.22
C ALA A 22 3.14 6.71 22.75
N ALA A 23 4.19 6.51 21.94
CA ALA A 23 4.05 6.16 20.52
C ALA A 23 3.38 4.80 20.31
N LEU A 24 3.67 3.82 21.16
CA LEU A 24 3.01 2.50 21.15
C LEU A 24 1.53 2.61 21.52
N ARG A 25 1.21 3.37 22.57
CA ARG A 25 -0.18 3.61 22.98
C ARG A 25 -0.98 4.29 21.87
N ASP A 26 -0.40 5.30 21.23
CA ASP A 26 -1.07 6.06 20.16
C ASP A 26 -1.17 5.20 18.88
N THR A 27 -0.21 4.29 18.64
CA THR A 27 -0.29 3.24 17.61
C THR A 27 -1.48 2.32 17.86
N SER A 28 -1.63 1.78 19.08
CA SER A 28 -2.78 0.94 19.44
C SER A 28 -4.10 1.73 19.41
N ALA A 29 -4.06 3.04 19.63
CA ALA A 29 -5.24 3.89 19.51
C ALA A 29 -5.74 4.01 18.06
N ALA A 30 -4.86 3.93 17.07
CA ALA A 30 -5.22 3.96 15.65
C ALA A 30 -6.07 2.76 15.22
N ASP A 31 -6.04 1.67 15.99
CA ASP A 31 -6.82 0.45 15.76
C ASP A 31 -8.23 0.50 16.37
N LYS A 32 -8.56 1.57 17.10
CA LYS A 32 -9.86 1.71 17.76
C LYS A 32 -10.99 1.94 16.74
N PRO A 33 -12.24 1.54 17.09
CA PRO A 33 -13.41 1.72 16.22
C PRO A 33 -13.63 3.15 15.70
N ASP A 34 -13.22 4.15 16.48
CA ASP A 34 -13.34 5.57 16.12
C ASP A 34 -12.62 5.92 14.80
N TYR A 35 -11.54 5.18 14.46
CA TYR A 35 -10.76 5.40 13.25
C TYR A 35 -11.03 4.35 12.15
N ALA A 36 -11.89 3.35 12.40
CA ALA A 36 -12.07 2.20 11.50
C ALA A 36 -12.53 2.58 10.08
N ARG A 37 -13.20 3.73 9.92
CA ARG A 37 -13.64 4.23 8.60
C ARG A 37 -12.54 4.90 7.78
N LEU A 38 -11.41 5.22 8.40
CA LEU A 38 -10.29 5.84 7.72
C LEU A 38 -9.34 4.79 7.14
N PRO A 39 -8.65 5.09 6.04
CA PRO A 39 -7.59 4.22 5.55
C PRO A 39 -6.40 4.19 6.53
N PRO A 40 -5.63 3.08 6.61
CA PRO A 40 -4.61 2.91 7.64
C PRO A 40 -3.59 4.05 7.78
N PRO A 41 -3.00 4.64 6.72
CA PRO A 41 -2.09 5.78 6.89
C PRO A 41 -2.72 6.96 7.65
N VAL A 42 -4.01 7.19 7.43
CA VAL A 42 -4.78 8.29 8.04
C VAL A 42 -5.18 7.95 9.46
N ARG A 43 -5.51 6.68 9.77
CA ARG A 43 -5.74 6.22 11.15
C ARG A 43 -4.57 6.57 12.06
N TYR A 44 -3.34 6.26 11.61
CA TYR A 44 -2.13 6.48 12.38
C TYR A 44 -1.79 7.97 12.54
N ARG A 45 -2.08 8.79 11.53
CA ARG A 45 -1.93 10.25 11.64
C ARG A 45 -2.97 10.83 12.61
N ALA A 46 -4.25 10.54 12.40
CA ALA A 46 -5.35 11.07 13.20
C ALA A 46 -5.28 10.66 14.68
N ALA A 47 -4.77 9.46 14.96
CA ALA A 47 -4.51 8.99 16.32
C ALA A 47 -3.27 9.62 16.98
N GLY A 48 -2.47 10.40 16.24
CA GLY A 48 -1.23 11.02 16.72
C GLY A 48 -0.03 10.08 16.77
N ALA A 49 -0.15 8.85 16.24
CA ALA A 49 0.91 7.86 16.28
C ALA A 49 2.14 8.32 15.47
N LEU A 50 1.94 8.92 14.30
CA LEU A 50 3.04 9.42 13.47
C LEU A 50 3.85 10.52 14.20
N ASP A 51 3.17 11.51 14.76
CA ASP A 51 3.79 12.59 15.54
C ASP A 51 4.50 12.05 16.80
N ALA A 52 3.94 11.02 17.44
CA ALA A 52 4.59 10.36 18.57
C ALA A 52 5.89 9.65 18.16
N TRP A 53 5.90 8.96 17.02
CA TRP A 53 7.10 8.34 16.48
C TRP A 53 8.14 9.35 15.97
N ASP A 54 7.71 10.49 15.43
CA ASP A 54 8.61 11.62 15.10
C ASP A 54 9.32 12.12 16.36
N ARG A 55 8.61 12.29 17.48
CA ARG A 55 9.22 12.67 18.76
C ARG A 55 10.23 11.62 19.23
N VAL A 56 9.92 10.33 19.15
CA VAL A 56 10.87 9.25 19.49
C VAL A 56 12.16 9.38 18.67
N ARG A 57 12.05 9.61 17.36
CA ARG A 57 13.23 9.78 16.50
C ARG A 57 14.03 11.03 16.85
N LEU A 58 13.37 12.16 17.07
CA LEU A 58 14.02 13.41 17.44
C LEU A 58 14.79 13.27 18.77
N GLU A 59 14.22 12.58 19.75
CA GLU A 59 14.91 12.30 21.02
C GLU A 59 16.06 11.31 20.84
N ALA A 60 15.86 10.23 20.09
CA ALA A 60 16.93 9.26 19.79
C ALA A 60 18.10 9.94 19.06
N GLN A 61 17.82 10.85 18.12
CA GLN A 61 18.84 11.62 17.41
C GLN A 61 19.68 12.49 18.35
N LYS A 62 19.07 13.10 19.38
CA LYS A 62 19.80 13.90 20.38
C LYS A 62 20.75 13.05 21.22
N ILE A 63 20.37 11.80 21.52
CA ILE A 63 21.17 10.91 22.38
C ILE A 63 22.25 10.19 21.58
N TRP A 64 21.92 9.66 20.41
CA TRP A 64 22.80 8.75 19.65
C TRP A 64 23.39 9.36 18.38
N GLN A 65 23.09 10.64 18.08
CA GLN A 65 23.53 11.34 16.86
C GLN A 65 23.18 10.57 15.57
N PHE A 66 22.10 9.81 15.61
CA PHE A 66 21.66 8.93 14.55
C PHE A 66 20.34 9.41 13.97
N ASP A 67 20.34 9.72 12.68
CA ASP A 67 19.16 10.24 11.98
C ASP A 67 18.34 9.11 11.34
N PHE A 68 17.49 8.49 12.17
CA PHE A 68 16.57 7.47 11.67
C PHE A 68 15.53 8.04 10.70
N GLN A 69 15.22 9.35 10.77
CA GLN A 69 14.24 9.98 9.87
C GLN A 69 14.74 9.95 8.42
N ALA A 70 16.01 10.30 8.20
CA ALA A 70 16.63 10.22 6.88
C ALA A 70 16.64 8.77 6.34
N MET A 71 16.80 7.78 7.22
CA MET A 71 16.79 6.37 6.82
C MET A 71 15.43 5.90 6.32
N LEU A 72 14.33 6.35 6.93
CA LEU A 72 12.98 5.95 6.51
C LEU A 72 12.73 6.18 5.01
N ALA A 73 13.32 7.24 4.45
CA ALA A 73 13.15 7.65 3.06
C ALA A 73 14.22 7.11 2.08
N ALA A 74 15.27 6.45 2.56
CA ALA A 74 16.40 6.08 1.69
C ALA A 74 16.87 4.62 1.83
N TYR A 75 16.67 4.00 3.00
CA TYR A 75 17.17 2.66 3.26
C TYR A 75 16.29 1.56 2.64
N PRO A 76 16.86 0.36 2.40
CA PRO A 76 16.10 -0.82 2.04
C PRO A 76 15.01 -1.12 3.08
N ILE A 77 13.78 -1.33 2.60
CA ILE A 77 12.61 -1.45 3.48
C ILE A 77 12.66 -2.74 4.31
N ASP A 78 13.07 -3.85 3.71
CA ASP A 78 13.28 -5.13 4.39
C ASP A 78 14.25 -4.98 5.58
N ARG A 79 15.37 -4.28 5.38
CA ARG A 79 16.34 -3.97 6.44
C ARG A 79 15.76 -3.08 7.53
N LEU A 80 14.95 -2.09 7.17
CA LEU A 80 14.25 -1.28 8.17
C LEU A 80 13.31 -2.14 9.02
N PHE A 81 12.56 -3.06 8.41
CA PHE A 81 11.67 -3.98 9.14
C PHE A 81 12.43 -4.93 10.08
N ASP A 82 13.62 -5.39 9.68
CA ASP A 82 14.46 -6.28 10.50
C ASP A 82 15.12 -5.53 11.68
N GLU A 83 15.59 -4.30 11.46
CA GLU A 83 16.33 -3.54 12.46
C GLU A 83 15.44 -2.70 13.39
N PHE A 84 14.22 -2.34 12.97
CA PHE A 84 13.34 -1.49 13.77
C PHE A 84 12.98 -2.06 15.15
N PRO A 85 12.66 -3.36 15.30
CA PRO A 85 12.44 -3.94 16.63
C PRO A 85 13.66 -3.79 17.56
N ARG A 86 14.88 -3.87 17.02
CA ARG A 86 16.12 -3.65 17.79
C ARG A 86 16.29 -2.18 18.17
N PHE A 87 15.98 -1.26 17.27
CA PHE A 87 15.93 0.17 17.57
C PHE A 87 14.97 0.45 18.74
N VAL A 88 13.72 -0.03 18.64
CA VAL A 88 12.68 0.17 19.66
C VAL A 88 13.10 -0.45 21.00
N THR A 89 13.62 -1.68 21.00
CA THR A 89 14.12 -2.36 22.21
C THR A 89 15.30 -1.60 22.84
N THR A 90 16.14 -0.96 22.03
CA THR A 90 17.26 -0.16 22.54
C THR A 90 16.78 1.14 23.18
N CYS A 91 15.74 1.78 22.63
CA CYS A 91 15.15 3.01 23.18
C CYS A 91 14.52 2.80 24.57
N VAL A 92 14.06 1.59 24.88
CA VAL A 92 13.36 1.29 26.14
C VAL A 92 14.21 0.59 27.19
N ARG A 93 15.53 0.45 27.00
CA ARG A 93 16.41 -0.27 27.94
C ARG A 93 16.35 0.25 29.37
N SER A 94 16.01 1.53 29.55
CA SER A 94 15.84 2.18 30.85
C SER A 94 14.54 1.82 31.56
N LEU A 95 13.58 1.16 30.90
CA LEU A 95 12.31 0.72 31.48
C LEU A 95 12.43 -0.66 32.13
N ALA A 96 12.01 -0.76 33.40
CA ALA A 96 12.06 -2.01 34.15
C ALA A 96 11.10 -3.10 33.61
N ALA A 97 9.98 -2.72 33.00
CA ALA A 97 8.96 -3.65 32.51
C ALA A 97 9.30 -4.26 31.13
N GLY A 98 10.26 -3.69 30.39
CA GLY A 98 10.54 -4.09 29.01
C GLY A 98 9.36 -3.84 28.04
N LEU A 99 9.41 -4.51 26.89
CA LEU A 99 8.32 -4.54 25.90
C LEU A 99 7.86 -5.98 25.73
N ASP A 100 6.56 -6.16 25.53
CA ASP A 100 6.02 -7.47 25.17
C ASP A 100 6.09 -7.71 23.65
N PRO A 101 5.83 -8.94 23.16
CA PRO A 101 5.84 -9.23 21.72
C PRO A 101 4.80 -8.43 20.92
N GLN A 102 3.68 -8.05 21.52
CA GLN A 102 2.62 -7.29 20.85
C GLN A 102 3.03 -5.83 20.65
N ASP A 103 3.75 -5.23 21.60
CA ASP A 103 4.35 -3.90 21.47
C ASP A 103 5.31 -3.83 20.28
N LEU A 104 6.16 -4.86 20.12
CA LEU A 104 7.09 -4.93 19.00
C LEU A 104 6.35 -5.09 17.65
N GLU A 105 5.28 -5.88 17.61
CA GLU A 105 4.45 -6.00 16.40
C GLU A 105 3.72 -4.69 16.08
N ASN A 106 3.20 -3.99 17.09
CA ASN A 106 2.57 -2.68 16.92
C ASN A 106 3.56 -1.65 16.39
N ALA A 107 4.78 -1.63 16.94
CA ALA A 107 5.86 -0.80 16.41
C ALA A 107 6.15 -1.14 14.92
N ARG A 108 6.32 -2.43 14.61
CA ARG A 108 6.56 -2.90 13.23
C ARG A 108 5.45 -2.50 12.27
N ARG A 109 4.18 -2.61 12.67
CA ARG A 109 3.02 -2.17 11.88
C ARG A 109 3.06 -0.67 11.61
N SER A 110 3.37 0.13 12.63
CA SER A 110 3.52 1.59 12.50
C SER A 110 4.64 1.98 11.54
N LEU A 111 5.72 1.20 11.46
CA LEU A 111 6.86 1.49 10.59
C LEU A 111 6.45 1.67 9.12
N THR A 112 5.52 0.85 8.62
CA THR A 112 4.98 0.97 7.26
C THR A 112 4.50 2.40 6.97
N TRP A 113 3.76 2.98 7.90
CA TRP A 113 3.14 4.29 7.75
C TRP A 113 4.12 5.43 8.02
N GLN A 114 5.12 5.20 8.88
CA GLN A 114 6.25 6.11 9.04
C GLN A 114 7.05 6.22 7.74
N ILE A 115 7.37 5.09 7.09
CA ILE A 115 8.07 5.05 5.79
C ILE A 115 7.22 5.71 4.71
N TYR A 116 5.92 5.41 4.65
CA TYR A 116 4.98 6.02 3.71
C TYR A 116 4.95 7.54 3.82
N HIS A 117 4.83 8.07 5.04
CA HIS A 117 4.82 9.51 5.29
C HIS A 117 6.17 10.15 4.93
N ALA A 118 7.29 9.55 5.38
CA ALA A 118 8.63 10.05 5.07
C ALA A 118 8.96 10.03 3.56
N SER A 119 8.25 9.20 2.79
CA SER A 119 8.42 9.06 1.34
C SER A 119 7.42 9.90 0.53
N ASN A 120 6.67 10.81 1.17
CA ASN A 120 5.60 11.61 0.54
C ASN A 120 4.60 10.75 -0.25
N GLY A 121 4.13 9.68 0.39
CA GLY A 121 3.28 8.69 -0.27
C GLY A 121 1.97 9.26 -0.81
N ALA A 122 1.54 8.74 -1.98
CA ALA A 122 0.27 9.08 -2.60
C ALA A 122 -0.78 7.97 -2.37
N MET A 123 -2.04 8.33 -2.14
CA MET A 123 -3.11 7.35 -1.93
C MET A 123 -3.96 7.17 -3.18
N TYR A 124 -4.33 5.93 -3.47
CA TYR A 124 -5.15 5.54 -4.61
C TYR A 124 -6.31 4.65 -4.11
N GLU A 125 -7.53 5.03 -4.46
CA GLU A 125 -8.78 4.33 -4.13
C GLU A 125 -9.46 3.85 -5.41
N PRO A 126 -9.24 2.59 -5.81
CA PRO A 126 -9.91 2.01 -6.97
C PRO A 126 -11.42 1.89 -6.74
N THR A 127 -12.21 2.18 -7.79
CA THR A 127 -13.66 2.01 -7.75
C THR A 127 -14.06 0.53 -7.79
N ALA A 128 -15.27 0.21 -7.31
CA ALA A 128 -15.84 -1.14 -7.42
C ALA A 128 -15.91 -1.64 -8.88
N ALA A 129 -16.20 -0.72 -9.81
CA ALA A 129 -16.18 -0.97 -11.24
C ALA A 129 -14.77 -1.34 -11.73
N LEU A 130 -13.73 -0.62 -11.32
CA LEU A 130 -12.36 -0.97 -11.69
C LEU A 130 -11.94 -2.33 -11.14
N HIS A 131 -12.27 -2.66 -9.90
CA HIS A 131 -11.97 -4.00 -9.34
C HIS A 131 -12.51 -5.12 -10.23
N ARG A 132 -13.79 -5.04 -10.62
CA ARG A 132 -14.40 -6.03 -11.52
C ARG A 132 -13.72 -6.08 -12.89
N LEU A 133 -13.30 -4.93 -13.42
CA LEU A 133 -12.56 -4.86 -14.68
C LEU A 133 -11.21 -5.58 -14.58
N LEU A 134 -10.44 -5.32 -13.52
CA LEU A 134 -9.12 -5.89 -13.31
C LEU A 134 -9.16 -7.37 -12.93
N ASP A 135 -10.17 -7.80 -12.16
CA ASP A 135 -10.39 -9.21 -11.83
C ASP A 135 -10.65 -10.04 -13.08
N GLY A 136 -11.42 -9.50 -14.04
CA GLY A 136 -11.66 -10.12 -15.34
C GLY A 136 -10.49 -10.01 -16.32
N ALA A 137 -9.53 -9.10 -16.07
CA ALA A 137 -8.41 -8.86 -16.95
C ALA A 137 -7.30 -9.91 -16.77
N TYR A 138 -6.59 -10.22 -17.84
CA TYR A 138 -5.36 -11.03 -17.79
C TYR A 138 -4.17 -10.26 -18.38
N ILE A 139 -2.97 -10.48 -17.86
CA ILE A 139 -1.73 -9.89 -18.36
C ILE A 139 -1.05 -10.93 -19.26
N ALA A 140 -0.86 -10.62 -20.55
CA ALA A 140 -0.17 -11.51 -21.47
C ALA A 140 1.26 -11.86 -21.00
N ASP A 141 1.67 -13.11 -21.25
CA ASP A 141 2.95 -13.68 -20.82
C ASP A 141 4.20 -12.91 -21.27
N ASP A 142 4.06 -12.09 -22.31
CA ASP A 142 5.14 -11.31 -22.92
C ASP A 142 5.25 -9.87 -22.40
N VAL A 143 4.42 -9.46 -21.43
CA VAL A 143 4.48 -8.11 -20.85
C VAL A 143 5.67 -8.01 -19.88
N PRO A 144 6.67 -7.16 -20.17
CA PRO A 144 7.83 -6.96 -19.31
C PRO A 144 7.49 -6.06 -18.11
N ILE A 145 8.11 -6.34 -16.96
CA ILE A 145 7.92 -5.58 -15.73
C ILE A 145 8.41 -4.14 -15.85
N GLY A 146 9.42 -3.88 -16.69
CA GLY A 146 9.98 -2.54 -16.90
C GLY A 146 8.97 -1.54 -17.46
N LEU A 147 7.82 -1.99 -17.97
CA LEU A 147 6.74 -1.12 -18.43
C LEU A 147 5.79 -0.68 -17.31
N VAL A 148 5.87 -1.31 -16.13
CA VAL A 148 5.18 -0.87 -14.92
C VAL A 148 5.89 0.36 -14.39
N GLU A 149 5.21 1.51 -14.46
CA GLU A 149 5.69 2.75 -13.86
C GLU A 149 4.89 3.07 -12.60
N PHE A 150 5.59 3.67 -11.65
CA PHE A 150 5.01 4.08 -10.38
C PHE A 150 4.90 5.61 -10.38
N PRO A 151 3.70 6.17 -10.18
CA PRO A 151 3.48 7.61 -10.26
C PRO A 151 4.13 8.39 -9.10
N ALA A 152 4.54 7.69 -8.04
CA ALA A 152 5.21 8.25 -6.88
C ALA A 152 6.24 7.25 -6.28
N PRO A 153 7.24 7.72 -5.51
CA PRO A 153 8.21 6.85 -4.84
C PRO A 153 7.58 5.91 -3.80
N ALA A 154 6.50 6.36 -3.18
CA ALA A 154 5.65 5.54 -2.32
C ALA A 154 4.18 5.75 -2.70
N LEU A 155 3.41 4.68 -2.66
CA LEU A 155 1.97 4.75 -2.90
C LEU A 155 1.23 3.77 -2.00
N CYS A 156 -0.04 4.06 -1.74
CA CYS A 156 -0.91 3.21 -0.96
C CYS A 156 -2.20 2.99 -1.74
N ILE A 157 -2.51 1.73 -2.04
CA ILE A 157 -3.76 1.31 -2.65
C ILE A 157 -4.71 0.93 -1.53
N ILE A 158 -5.88 1.55 -1.50
CA ILE A 158 -6.97 1.23 -0.57
C ILE A 158 -8.06 0.49 -1.37
N PRO A 159 -8.01 -0.84 -1.45
CA PRO A 159 -9.06 -1.61 -2.11
C PRO A 159 -10.36 -1.55 -1.30
N ASN A 160 -11.49 -1.71 -1.99
CA ASN A 160 -12.78 -1.86 -1.33
C ASN A 160 -13.28 -3.31 -1.39
N SER A 161 -14.41 -3.55 -0.74
CA SER A 161 -15.02 -4.88 -0.62
C SER A 161 -15.43 -5.53 -1.96
N ALA A 162 -15.34 -4.85 -3.10
CA ALA A 162 -15.58 -5.48 -4.40
C ALA A 162 -14.42 -6.40 -4.83
N TRP A 163 -13.20 -6.17 -4.33
CA TRP A 163 -12.02 -6.99 -4.66
C TRP A 163 -11.94 -8.23 -3.79
N GLN A 164 -11.56 -9.37 -4.37
CA GLN A 164 -11.53 -10.64 -3.67
C GLN A 164 -10.51 -10.67 -2.51
N GLY A 165 -9.34 -10.04 -2.66
CA GLY A 165 -8.34 -9.98 -1.59
C GLY A 165 -8.76 -9.19 -0.36
N TYR A 166 -9.72 -8.28 -0.51
CA TYR A 166 -10.34 -7.64 0.65
C TYR A 166 -11.22 -8.64 1.41
N LYS A 167 -12.04 -9.42 0.70
CA LYS A 167 -13.01 -10.35 1.30
C LYS A 167 -12.35 -11.57 1.92
N ASP A 168 -11.43 -12.18 1.19
CA ASP A 168 -10.86 -13.49 1.57
C ASP A 168 -9.69 -13.33 2.54
N ASP A 169 -8.87 -12.30 2.33
CA ASP A 169 -7.61 -12.11 3.06
C ASP A 169 -7.63 -10.90 4.00
N GLY A 170 -8.72 -10.13 4.03
CA GLY A 170 -8.85 -8.93 4.87
C GLY A 170 -7.91 -7.79 4.46
N ILE A 171 -7.37 -7.79 3.23
CA ILE A 171 -6.42 -6.76 2.79
C ILE A 171 -7.17 -5.45 2.55
N CYS A 172 -7.00 -4.49 3.44
CA CYS A 172 -7.60 -3.16 3.31
C CYS A 172 -6.60 -2.06 2.96
N ALA A 173 -5.30 -2.37 2.91
CA ALA A 173 -4.31 -1.51 2.26
C ALA A 173 -3.13 -2.29 1.68
N ILE A 174 -2.56 -1.76 0.59
CA ILE A 174 -1.32 -2.24 -0.02
C ILE A 174 -0.40 -1.02 -0.21
N ALA A 175 0.66 -0.93 0.58
CA ALA A 175 1.71 0.07 0.42
C ALA A 175 2.79 -0.45 -0.53
N LEU A 176 3.14 0.32 -1.56
CA LEU A 176 4.26 0.04 -2.45
C LEU A 176 5.35 1.10 -2.27
N PHE A 177 6.58 0.65 -2.20
CA PHE A 177 7.76 1.48 -2.07
C PHE A 177 8.73 1.15 -3.20
N ARG A 178 9.04 2.14 -4.02
CA ARG A 178 10.12 2.03 -5.01
C ARG A 178 11.36 2.73 -4.46
N ARG A 179 12.44 1.98 -4.28
CA ARG A 179 13.74 2.49 -3.82
C ARG A 179 14.77 2.28 -4.91
N ARG A 180 15.58 3.30 -5.17
CA ARG A 180 16.84 3.15 -5.90
C ARG A 180 17.95 3.05 -4.87
N LEU A 181 18.63 1.91 -4.84
CA LEU A 181 19.72 1.63 -3.91
C LEU A 181 21.05 1.68 -4.64
N GLU A 182 22.03 2.34 -4.03
CA GLU A 182 23.41 2.38 -4.50
C GLU A 182 24.23 1.33 -3.74
N SER A 183 24.90 0.43 -4.48
CA SER A 183 25.79 -0.58 -3.92
C SER A 183 27.13 -0.54 -4.66
N GLY A 184 28.04 0.32 -4.20
CA GLY A 184 29.32 0.55 -4.87
C GLY A 184 29.12 1.28 -6.20
N THR A 185 29.39 0.61 -7.32
CA THR A 185 29.23 1.18 -8.67
C THR A 185 27.90 0.82 -9.33
N THR A 186 27.08 -0.04 -8.71
CA THR A 186 25.80 -0.47 -9.27
C THR A 186 24.63 0.24 -8.58
N THR A 187 23.63 0.59 -9.37
CA THR A 187 22.32 1.05 -8.88
C THR A 187 21.31 -0.06 -9.12
N VAL A 188 20.55 -0.40 -8.07
CA VAL A 188 19.49 -1.41 -8.14
C VAL A 188 18.19 -0.76 -7.72
N ASP A 189 17.21 -0.75 -8.63
CA ASP A 189 15.85 -0.39 -8.28
C ASP A 189 15.19 -1.59 -7.58
N GLN A 190 14.44 -1.35 -6.51
CA GLN A 190 13.69 -2.36 -5.79
C GLN A 190 12.25 -1.90 -5.58
N LEU A 191 11.33 -2.86 -5.66
CA LEU A 191 9.93 -2.70 -5.28
C LEU A 191 9.69 -3.50 -4.00
N THR A 192 9.27 -2.82 -2.94
CA THR A 192 8.74 -3.48 -1.74
C THR A 192 7.24 -3.28 -1.68
N MET A 193 6.49 -4.37 -1.48
CA MET A 193 5.05 -4.33 -1.23
C MET A 193 4.77 -4.75 0.20
N VAL A 194 3.96 -3.96 0.90
CA VAL A 194 3.50 -4.25 2.25
C VAL A 194 1.98 -4.27 2.24
N THR A 195 1.42 -5.41 2.63
CA THR A 195 -0.03 -5.56 2.80
C THR A 195 -0.39 -5.32 4.25
N TRP A 196 -1.50 -4.62 4.49
CA TRP A 196 -2.07 -4.42 5.81
C TRP A 196 -3.45 -5.04 5.83
N GLN A 197 -3.62 -6.02 6.72
CA GLN A 197 -4.79 -6.87 6.82
C GLN A 197 -5.53 -6.61 8.12
N GLU A 198 -6.84 -6.55 8.04
CA GLU A 198 -7.77 -6.42 9.16
C GLU A 198 -8.70 -7.64 9.15
N PHE A 199 -8.66 -8.43 10.22
CA PHE A 199 -9.48 -9.62 10.37
C PHE A 199 -10.74 -9.32 11.18
N SER A 200 -11.78 -10.14 11.01
CA SER A 200 -13.03 -10.02 11.77
C SER A 200 -12.86 -10.21 13.29
N SER A 201 -11.76 -10.84 13.74
CA SER A 201 -11.37 -10.92 15.15
C SER A 201 -10.93 -9.58 15.74
N GLY A 202 -10.70 -8.56 14.90
CA GLY A 202 -10.04 -7.31 15.29
C GLY A 202 -8.50 -7.40 15.27
N ASP A 203 -7.94 -8.55 14.86
CA ASP A 203 -6.50 -8.69 14.71
C ASP A 203 -6.02 -8.01 13.42
N PHE A 204 -4.80 -7.49 13.49
CA PHE A 204 -4.12 -6.87 12.36
C PHE A 204 -2.87 -7.65 12.00
N ARG A 205 -2.58 -7.73 10.70
CA ARG A 205 -1.34 -8.35 10.21
C ARG A 205 -0.73 -7.53 9.09
N THR A 206 0.59 -7.42 9.13
CA THR A 206 1.38 -6.91 8.02
C THR A 206 2.23 -8.01 7.41
N GLN A 207 2.18 -8.14 6.08
CA GLN A 207 3.09 -9.00 5.32
C GLN A 207 3.85 -8.16 4.30
N LEU A 208 5.13 -8.48 4.10
CA LEU A 208 6.05 -7.76 3.23
C LEU A 208 6.69 -8.71 2.22
N VAL A 209 6.87 -8.24 0.99
CA VAL A 209 7.72 -8.87 -0.02
C VAL A 209 8.53 -7.80 -0.75
N THR A 210 9.79 -8.11 -1.08
CA THR A 210 10.67 -7.23 -1.84
C THR A 210 11.12 -7.95 -3.11
N TYR A 211 11.08 -7.24 -4.23
CA TYR A 211 11.48 -7.75 -5.53
C TYR A 211 12.45 -6.76 -6.23
N PRO A 212 13.62 -7.23 -6.73
CA PRO A 212 14.54 -6.38 -7.48
C PRO A 212 14.03 -6.09 -8.90
N LEU A 213 14.10 -4.83 -9.32
CA LEU A 213 13.74 -4.35 -10.66
C LEU A 213 14.97 -4.15 -11.57
N ASP A 214 16.06 -4.85 -11.29
CA ASP A 214 17.34 -4.77 -12.01
C ASP A 214 17.28 -5.33 -13.45
N LYS A 215 16.30 -6.20 -13.73
CA LYS A 215 16.10 -6.83 -15.05
C LYS A 215 14.74 -6.42 -15.64
N PRO A 216 14.65 -5.24 -16.29
CA PRO A 216 13.37 -4.69 -16.77
C PRO A 216 12.70 -5.54 -17.85
N ASP A 217 13.47 -6.35 -18.60
CA ASP A 217 12.95 -7.21 -19.66
C ASP A 217 12.28 -8.49 -19.15
N ARG A 218 12.37 -8.79 -17.85
CA ARG A 218 11.67 -9.93 -17.26
C ARG A 218 10.18 -9.74 -17.36
N THR A 219 9.47 -10.80 -17.71
CA THR A 219 8.02 -10.74 -17.83
C THR A 219 7.36 -10.80 -16.46
N VAL A 220 6.16 -10.22 -16.36
CA VAL A 220 5.33 -10.28 -15.13
C VAL A 220 5.16 -11.74 -14.67
N LYS A 221 4.96 -12.67 -15.62
CA LYS A 221 4.87 -14.11 -15.37
C LYS A 221 6.14 -14.67 -14.71
N GLN A 222 7.32 -14.37 -15.24
CA GLN A 222 8.58 -14.84 -14.68
C GLN A 222 8.80 -14.33 -13.25
N ILE A 223 8.30 -13.14 -12.93
CA ILE A 223 8.39 -12.59 -11.57
C ILE A 223 7.47 -13.35 -10.62
N LEU A 224 6.22 -13.60 -11.04
CA LEU A 224 5.28 -14.42 -10.29
C LEU A 224 5.82 -15.83 -10.04
N GLU A 225 6.54 -16.41 -11.02
CA GLU A 225 7.24 -17.70 -10.88
C GLU A 225 8.44 -17.61 -9.91
N ASP A 226 9.18 -16.51 -9.87
CA ASP A 226 10.27 -16.34 -8.91
C ASP A 226 9.78 -16.16 -7.48
N LEU A 227 8.73 -15.37 -7.30
CA LEU A 227 8.04 -15.24 -6.01
C LEU A 227 7.54 -16.62 -5.55
N ASN A 228 7.15 -17.49 -6.49
CA ASN A 228 6.83 -18.89 -6.25
C ASN A 228 7.99 -19.67 -5.60
N ASN A 229 9.18 -19.49 -6.15
CA ASN A 229 10.37 -20.25 -5.76
C ASN A 229 10.98 -19.77 -4.43
N GLN A 230 10.76 -18.51 -4.03
CA GLN A 230 11.32 -17.90 -2.82
C GLN A 230 10.68 -18.35 -1.50
N CYS A 231 9.46 -18.90 -1.52
CA CYS A 231 8.78 -19.34 -0.30
C CYS A 231 9.27 -20.71 0.21
N ALA A 232 9.36 -20.88 1.54
CA ALA A 232 9.69 -22.16 2.17
C ALA A 232 8.56 -23.21 1.97
N PRO A 233 8.88 -24.50 1.77
CA PRO A 233 7.92 -25.52 1.31
C PRO A 233 6.69 -25.72 2.20
N GLU A 234 6.85 -25.55 3.51
CA GLU A 234 5.83 -25.91 4.52
C GLU A 234 4.65 -24.92 4.62
N ARG A 235 4.80 -23.69 4.08
CA ARG A 235 3.75 -22.66 4.04
C ARG A 235 3.46 -22.17 2.62
N ARG A 236 4.01 -22.87 1.61
CA ARG A 236 4.07 -22.44 0.21
C ARG A 236 2.70 -22.10 -0.35
N GLU A 237 1.81 -23.06 -0.51
CA GLU A 237 0.66 -22.88 -1.40
C GLU A 237 -0.23 -21.68 -1.04
N LYS A 238 -0.54 -21.46 0.24
CA LYS A 238 -1.34 -20.31 0.68
C LYS A 238 -0.60 -18.98 0.57
N ALA A 239 0.65 -18.91 1.02
CA ALA A 239 1.45 -17.67 0.93
C ALA A 239 1.74 -17.28 -0.53
N LEU A 240 1.85 -18.28 -1.40
CA LEU A 240 2.08 -18.09 -2.83
C LEU A 240 0.85 -17.56 -3.53
N PHE A 241 -0.30 -18.21 -3.35
CA PHE A 241 -1.55 -17.74 -3.91
C PHE A 241 -1.84 -16.30 -3.46
N TYR A 242 -1.61 -16.01 -2.18
CA TYR A 242 -1.72 -14.67 -1.61
C TYR A 242 -0.86 -13.64 -2.36
N TRP A 243 0.45 -13.85 -2.45
CA TRP A 243 1.33 -12.87 -3.11
C TRP A 243 1.13 -12.80 -4.62
N GLN A 244 0.74 -13.90 -5.27
CA GLN A 244 0.37 -13.88 -6.69
C GLN A 244 -0.85 -13.00 -6.93
N GLN A 245 -1.90 -13.14 -6.13
CA GLN A 245 -3.10 -12.30 -6.21
C GLN A 245 -2.79 -10.83 -5.95
N VAL A 246 -2.00 -10.51 -4.91
CA VAL A 246 -1.60 -9.14 -4.60
C VAL A 246 -0.77 -8.54 -5.74
N PHE A 247 0.23 -9.28 -6.24
CA PHE A 247 1.13 -8.77 -7.29
C PHE A 247 0.41 -8.60 -8.63
N ASP A 248 -0.41 -9.58 -9.03
CA ASP A 248 -1.25 -9.49 -10.24
C ASP A 248 -2.16 -8.25 -10.18
N TYR A 249 -2.84 -8.06 -9.04
CA TYR A 249 -3.69 -6.90 -8.83
C TYR A 249 -2.92 -5.57 -8.91
N VAL A 250 -1.78 -5.48 -8.22
CA VAL A 250 -0.91 -4.30 -8.25
C VAL A 250 -0.44 -3.99 -9.66
N VAL A 251 0.09 -4.97 -10.39
CA VAL A 251 0.59 -4.77 -11.76
C VAL A 251 -0.54 -4.34 -12.69
N LYS A 252 -1.71 -4.98 -12.63
CA LYS A 252 -2.88 -4.58 -13.41
C LYS A 252 -3.29 -3.14 -13.15
N LEU A 253 -3.32 -2.72 -11.89
CA LEU A 253 -3.65 -1.35 -11.51
C LEU A 253 -2.59 -0.36 -12.03
N MET A 254 -1.31 -0.67 -11.88
CA MET A 254 -0.24 0.20 -12.38
C MET A 254 -0.25 0.29 -13.92
N LEU A 255 -0.53 -0.81 -14.63
CA LEU A 255 -0.70 -0.80 -16.08
C LEU A 255 -1.93 0.02 -16.50
N TYR A 256 -3.04 -0.10 -15.76
CA TYR A 256 -4.24 0.70 -15.99
C TYR A 256 -3.95 2.20 -15.87
N LEU A 257 -3.22 2.64 -14.84
CA LEU A 257 -2.85 4.05 -14.63
C LEU A 257 -2.04 4.66 -15.78
N LYS A 258 -1.38 3.84 -16.61
CA LYS A 258 -0.63 4.31 -17.79
C LYS A 258 -1.47 4.45 -19.05
N LEU A 259 -2.72 3.99 -19.02
CA LEU A 259 -3.60 4.10 -20.19
C LEU A 259 -3.95 5.58 -20.43
N PRO A 260 -3.98 6.05 -21.68
CA PRO A 260 -4.33 7.43 -22.00
C PRO A 260 -5.73 7.84 -21.52
N ASP A 261 -6.63 6.87 -21.43
CA ASP A 261 -8.03 6.99 -20.99
C ASP A 261 -8.26 6.46 -19.58
N ALA A 262 -7.19 6.29 -18.79
CA ALA A 262 -7.29 5.97 -17.38
C ALA A 262 -8.07 7.07 -16.64
N HIS A 263 -9.15 6.67 -15.96
CA HIS A 263 -9.95 7.61 -15.18
C HIS A 263 -9.28 7.77 -13.82
N VAL A 264 -8.74 8.96 -13.55
CA VAL A 264 -8.10 9.28 -12.27
C VAL A 264 -8.56 10.67 -11.83
N GLU A 265 -9.25 10.73 -10.71
CA GLU A 265 -9.71 11.99 -10.11
C GLU A 265 -8.98 12.26 -8.80
N ALA A 266 -8.35 13.43 -8.69
CA ALA A 266 -7.69 13.84 -7.45
C ALA A 266 -8.68 14.56 -6.51
N ASP A 267 -8.96 13.95 -5.37
CA ASP A 267 -9.66 14.59 -4.25
C ASP A 267 -8.62 15.04 -3.21
N LEU A 268 -8.40 16.35 -3.12
CA LEU A 268 -7.39 16.98 -2.26
C LEU A 268 -8.04 17.58 -0.99
N ALA A 269 -8.96 16.85 -0.37
CA ALA A 269 -9.74 17.32 0.77
C ALA A 269 -8.88 17.80 1.95
N TYR A 270 -7.76 17.13 2.24
CA TYR A 270 -6.88 17.48 3.35
C TYR A 270 -5.98 18.67 3.01
N SER A 271 -5.32 18.64 1.85
CA SER A 271 -4.42 19.71 1.44
C SER A 271 -5.15 21.03 1.20
N ARG A 272 -6.42 21.00 0.79
CA ARG A 272 -7.25 22.19 0.56
C ARG A 272 -8.03 22.66 1.79
N ALA A 273 -7.98 21.93 2.91
CA ALA A 273 -8.73 22.31 4.11
C ALA A 273 -8.19 23.60 4.75
N PRO A 274 -9.06 24.54 5.17
CA PRO A 274 -8.64 25.79 5.79
C PRO A 274 -8.06 25.53 7.19
N ARG A 275 -6.83 25.98 7.47
CA ARG A 275 -6.21 25.87 8.81
C ARG A 275 -6.28 27.14 9.65
N GLU A 276 -6.65 28.25 9.01
CA GLU A 276 -6.80 29.56 9.65
C GLU A 276 -8.26 29.95 9.75
N PHE A 277 -8.77 30.01 10.99
CA PHE A 277 -10.16 30.34 11.27
C PHE A 277 -10.26 31.68 11.99
N LYS A 278 -10.60 32.74 11.26
CA LYS A 278 -10.86 34.07 11.85
C LYS A 278 -12.17 34.05 12.63
N GLY A 279 -12.18 34.66 13.82
CA GLY A 279 -13.38 34.83 14.64
C GLY A 279 -13.86 33.59 15.40
N LEU A 280 -13.13 32.47 15.38
CA LEU A 280 -13.42 31.31 16.23
C LEU A 280 -12.67 31.39 17.57
N GLY A 281 -13.36 31.07 18.66
CA GLY A 281 -12.74 30.85 19.97
C GLY A 281 -11.85 29.60 19.97
N GLN A 282 -10.88 29.54 20.90
CA GLN A 282 -9.85 28.49 20.98
C GLN A 282 -10.42 27.06 20.94
N ARG A 283 -11.53 26.80 21.66
CA ARG A 283 -12.18 25.49 21.67
C ARG A 283 -12.65 25.05 20.29
N LYS A 284 -13.44 25.89 19.61
CA LYS A 284 -13.96 25.61 18.26
C LYS A 284 -12.84 25.50 17.24
N ARG A 285 -11.77 26.30 17.39
CA ARG A 285 -10.58 26.19 16.53
C ARG A 285 -9.91 24.82 16.67
N ARG A 286 -9.74 24.33 17.90
CA ARG A 286 -9.18 23.00 18.17
C ARG A 286 -10.06 21.89 17.61
N GLU A 287 -11.38 21.99 17.76
CA GLU A 287 -12.34 21.05 17.18
C GLU A 287 -12.23 20.98 15.65
N ARG A 288 -12.18 22.14 14.96
CA ARG A 288 -12.01 22.18 13.50
C ARG A 288 -10.68 21.63 13.03
N LEU A 289 -9.59 21.91 13.73
CA LEU A 289 -8.29 21.32 13.41
C LEU A 289 -8.30 19.80 13.59
N ALA A 290 -8.95 19.29 14.64
CA ALA A 290 -9.11 17.86 14.83
C ALA A 290 -9.95 17.21 13.71
N GLU A 291 -11.01 17.86 13.24
CA GLU A 291 -11.80 17.37 12.09
C GLU A 291 -10.97 17.28 10.80
N ILE A 292 -10.06 18.22 10.58
CA ILE A 292 -9.16 18.20 9.41
C ILE A 292 -8.25 16.97 9.42
N GLU A 293 -7.83 16.48 10.59
CA GLU A 293 -7.00 15.28 10.68
C GLU A 293 -7.69 14.00 10.17
N TYR A 294 -9.02 13.99 10.08
CA TYR A 294 -9.81 12.90 9.47
C TYR A 294 -9.91 13.03 7.95
N LEU A 295 -9.64 14.20 7.36
CA LEU A 295 -9.62 14.39 5.91
C LEU A 295 -8.32 13.84 5.34
N TYR A 296 -8.32 13.36 4.10
CA TYR A 296 -7.10 12.92 3.44
C TYR A 296 -7.19 13.12 1.93
N ASP A 297 -6.03 13.28 1.32
CA ASP A 297 -5.90 13.39 -0.13
C ASP A 297 -5.87 11.99 -0.74
N ARG A 298 -6.58 11.81 -1.84
CA ARG A 298 -6.67 10.53 -2.54
C ARG A 298 -6.88 10.71 -4.03
N HIS A 299 -6.47 9.71 -4.79
CA HIS A 299 -6.79 9.58 -6.21
C HIS A 299 -7.85 8.49 -6.34
N ILE A 300 -9.05 8.85 -6.78
CA ILE A 300 -10.10 7.89 -7.11
C ILE A 300 -9.79 7.33 -8.49
N VAL A 301 -9.65 6.01 -8.60
CA VAL A 301 -9.16 5.35 -9.83
C VAL A 301 -10.23 4.47 -10.45
N GLY A 302 -10.47 4.72 -11.73
CA GLY A 302 -11.39 3.97 -12.57
C GLY A 302 -12.77 4.59 -12.69
N PRO A 303 -13.59 4.05 -13.60
CA PRO A 303 -14.92 4.59 -13.86
C PRO A 303 -15.87 4.33 -12.68
N ALA A 304 -16.93 5.12 -12.56
CA ALA A 304 -17.94 4.91 -11.52
C ALA A 304 -18.80 3.65 -11.79
N VAL A 305 -19.08 3.36 -13.06
CA VAL A 305 -19.90 2.24 -13.53
C VAL A 305 -19.16 1.55 -14.68
N LEU A 306 -19.37 0.24 -14.83
CA LEU A 306 -18.99 -0.49 -16.02
C LEU A 306 -20.23 -0.73 -16.87
N ASP A 307 -20.18 -0.37 -18.14
CA ASP A 307 -21.27 -0.65 -19.09
C ASP A 307 -21.30 -2.13 -19.54
N TRP A 308 -20.43 -2.97 -18.97
CA TRP A 308 -20.37 -4.39 -19.24
C TRP A 308 -20.56 -5.17 -17.94
N GLU A 309 -21.61 -5.98 -17.90
CA GLU A 309 -21.76 -7.04 -16.90
C GLU A 309 -21.59 -8.38 -17.62
N PRO A 310 -20.75 -9.29 -17.09
CA PRO A 310 -20.71 -10.64 -17.63
C PRO A 310 -22.10 -11.24 -17.47
N ILE A 311 -22.79 -11.48 -18.59
CA ILE A 311 -24.00 -12.30 -18.62
C ILE A 311 -23.61 -13.62 -17.98
N GLY A 312 -24.23 -13.94 -16.85
CA GLY A 312 -23.94 -15.13 -16.06
C GLY A 312 -23.91 -16.36 -16.96
N ALA A 313 -22.95 -17.24 -16.70
CA ALA A 313 -22.93 -18.59 -17.26
C ALA A 313 -24.00 -19.48 -16.60
N ASP A 314 -25.23 -18.98 -16.50
CA ASP A 314 -26.42 -19.73 -16.07
C ASP A 314 -27.28 -19.97 -17.31
N GLY A 315 -27.15 -21.16 -17.89
CA GLY A 315 -27.93 -21.53 -19.08
C GLY A 315 -27.46 -22.81 -19.75
N SER A 316 -27.63 -23.94 -19.06
CA SER A 316 -27.88 -25.28 -19.62
C SER A 316 -27.30 -25.58 -21.01
N GLU A 317 -26.11 -26.17 -21.07
CA GLU A 317 -25.69 -26.97 -22.22
C GLU A 317 -26.45 -28.31 -22.22
N ALA A 318 -27.71 -28.26 -22.65
CA ALA A 318 -28.47 -29.45 -23.01
C ALA A 318 -28.85 -29.36 -24.50
N GLY A 319 -28.01 -29.96 -25.34
CA GLY A 319 -28.38 -30.42 -26.67
C GLY A 319 -28.39 -29.37 -27.79
N ALA A 320 -27.23 -29.13 -28.42
CA ALA A 320 -27.21 -28.67 -29.81
C ALA A 320 -25.93 -29.14 -30.52
N THR A 321 -26.10 -30.11 -31.40
CA THR A 321 -25.15 -30.51 -32.45
C THR A 321 -24.99 -29.35 -33.45
N HIS A 322 -23.96 -28.53 -33.27
CA HIS A 322 -23.16 -27.77 -34.25
C HIS A 322 -22.35 -26.72 -33.49
N HIS A 323 -21.01 -26.75 -33.57
CA HIS A 323 -20.09 -25.86 -32.83
C HIS A 323 -20.12 -24.40 -33.33
N GLU A 324 -21.26 -23.73 -33.27
CA GLU A 324 -21.31 -22.29 -33.39
C GLU A 324 -21.22 -21.66 -31.99
N LYS A 325 -20.19 -20.83 -31.77
CA LYS A 325 -20.04 -20.10 -30.51
C LYS A 325 -21.19 -19.11 -30.35
N SER A 326 -21.92 -19.22 -29.24
CA SER A 326 -22.91 -18.25 -28.78
C SER A 326 -22.26 -16.89 -28.50
N PRO A 327 -23.03 -15.80 -28.56
CA PRO A 327 -22.56 -14.48 -28.12
C PRO A 327 -22.01 -14.57 -26.71
N HIS A 328 -20.77 -14.11 -26.52
CA HIS A 328 -20.14 -14.09 -25.20
C HIS A 328 -19.20 -12.89 -25.09
N TRP A 329 -19.01 -12.42 -23.86
CA TRP A 329 -18.01 -11.41 -23.56
C TRP A 329 -16.61 -12.01 -23.63
N ARG A 330 -15.76 -11.45 -24.47
CA ARG A 330 -14.33 -11.71 -24.42
C ARG A 330 -13.73 -10.98 -23.22
N ARG A 331 -12.95 -11.72 -22.43
CA ARG A 331 -12.25 -11.16 -21.27
C ARG A 331 -11.29 -10.03 -21.66
N PRO A 332 -11.23 -8.94 -20.87
CA PRO A 332 -10.23 -7.90 -21.08
C PRO A 332 -8.81 -8.44 -20.87
N HIS A 333 -7.82 -7.80 -21.47
CA HIS A 333 -6.42 -8.20 -21.28
C HIS A 333 -5.43 -7.09 -21.59
N PHE A 334 -4.28 -7.13 -20.93
CA PHE A 334 -3.09 -6.35 -21.27
C PHE A 334 -2.20 -7.18 -22.20
N LYS A 335 -1.68 -6.57 -23.27
CA LYS A 335 -0.74 -7.23 -24.17
C LYS A 335 0.23 -6.27 -24.82
N MET A 336 1.33 -6.82 -25.35
CA MET A 336 2.22 -6.08 -26.22
C MET A 336 1.62 -5.90 -27.61
N GLN A 337 1.64 -4.67 -28.12
CA GLN A 337 1.25 -4.33 -29.49
C GLN A 337 2.46 -3.78 -30.26
N PRO A 338 2.82 -4.39 -31.41
CA PRO A 338 3.77 -3.80 -32.35
C PRO A 338 3.29 -2.44 -32.86
N HIS A 339 4.20 -1.48 -32.96
CA HIS A 339 3.92 -0.16 -33.53
C HIS A 339 5.19 0.49 -34.12
N GLY A 340 5.05 1.70 -34.68
CA GLY A 340 6.15 2.44 -35.31
C GLY A 340 6.52 1.93 -36.71
N PRO A 341 7.52 2.54 -37.37
CA PRO A 341 7.99 2.12 -38.68
C PRO A 341 8.38 0.64 -38.66
N GLN A 342 7.83 -0.11 -39.62
CA GLN A 342 8.07 -1.55 -39.78
C GLN A 342 7.75 -2.39 -38.53
N SER A 343 6.86 -1.91 -37.64
CA SER A 343 6.53 -2.61 -36.40
C SER A 343 7.75 -2.88 -35.51
N SER A 344 8.74 -1.99 -35.52
CA SER A 344 9.99 -2.13 -34.76
C SER A 344 9.82 -1.86 -33.26
N LEU A 345 8.79 -1.11 -32.86
CA LEU A 345 8.54 -0.72 -31.48
C LEU A 345 7.42 -1.57 -30.85
N ARG A 346 7.37 -1.59 -29.52
CA ARG A 346 6.36 -2.31 -28.74
C ARG A 346 5.77 -1.39 -27.67
N LYS A 347 4.46 -1.45 -27.47
CA LYS A 347 3.75 -0.74 -26.39
C LYS A 347 2.78 -1.69 -25.71
N VAL A 348 2.51 -1.50 -24.42
CA VAL A 348 1.38 -2.17 -23.77
C VAL A 348 0.11 -1.50 -24.22
N ILE A 349 -0.91 -2.30 -24.53
CA ILE A 349 -2.28 -1.82 -24.67
C ILE A 349 -3.20 -2.60 -23.74
N PHE A 350 -4.29 -1.96 -23.34
CA PHE A 350 -5.43 -2.62 -22.74
C PHE A 350 -6.49 -2.87 -23.81
N VAL A 351 -6.87 -4.13 -23.98
CA VAL A 351 -8.02 -4.50 -24.78
C VAL A 351 -9.17 -4.71 -23.82
N GLY A 352 -10.14 -3.80 -23.86
CA GLY A 352 -11.32 -3.87 -23.01
C GLY A 352 -12.21 -5.09 -23.33
N PRO A 353 -13.23 -5.34 -22.50
CA PRO A 353 -14.24 -6.35 -22.76
C PRO A 353 -14.95 -6.07 -24.09
N THR A 354 -15.21 -7.10 -24.88
CA THR A 354 -15.90 -6.96 -26.17
C THR A 354 -16.83 -8.13 -26.39
N ILE A 355 -18.03 -7.89 -26.92
CA ILE A 355 -18.93 -9.00 -27.27
C ILE A 355 -18.43 -9.66 -28.55
N VAL A 356 -18.15 -10.95 -28.45
CA VAL A 356 -17.92 -11.81 -29.62
C VAL A 356 -19.29 -12.25 -30.13
N ARG A 357 -19.46 -12.21 -31.45
CA ARG A 357 -20.73 -12.56 -32.13
C ARG A 357 -21.88 -11.60 -31.79
N SER A 358 -21.60 -10.30 -31.75
CA SER A 358 -22.61 -9.26 -31.53
C SER A 358 -23.69 -9.25 -32.61
N ASP A 359 -23.38 -9.74 -33.82
CA ASP A 359 -24.30 -9.95 -34.94
C ASP A 359 -25.50 -10.86 -34.57
N LYS A 360 -25.34 -11.70 -33.55
CA LYS A 360 -26.38 -12.63 -33.08
C LYS A 360 -27.14 -12.14 -31.85
N LEU A 361 -26.92 -10.92 -31.38
CA LEU A 361 -27.65 -10.34 -30.24
C LEU A 361 -29.08 -9.89 -30.57
N GLY A 362 -29.49 -9.93 -31.85
CA GLY A 362 -30.86 -9.59 -32.25
C GLY A 362 -31.29 -8.15 -31.90
N LEU A 363 -30.34 -7.20 -31.97
CA LEU A 363 -30.57 -5.78 -31.72
C LEU A 363 -31.27 -5.09 -32.90
#